data_AF-A0AAE1KG75-F1
#
_entry.id   AF-A0AAE1KG75-F1
#
_cell.length_a   1.000
_cell.length_b   1.000
_cell.length_c   1.000
_cell.angle_alpha   90.00
_cell.angle_beta   90.00
_cell.angle_gamma   90.00
#
_symmetry.space_group_name_H-M   'P 1'
#
loop_
_entity.id
_entity.type
_entity.pdbx_description
1 polymer ?
#
loop_
_entity_poly.entity_id
_entity_poly.type
_entity_poly.pdbx_seq_one_letter_code
_entity_poly.pdbx_strand_id
1 'polypeptide(L)'
;MKTMDDGQYTCDDGTCINIDHRCDLLAHCPDLTDEINCNTVKPSETYIWELPPPLPDGSPTPVSVFVNITSVRDVSLIDLSISFDMILVLTWRDPRLTFQHLRDNMDQNPVREGVGVWHPEVFMEDGDGSSVDVQVRGRQTFVRRVGPPNPDIPTRLKEGRQSINIQIYPRTVYTMLI
;
A
#
# COMPACT_ATOMS: atom_id res chain seq x y z
N MET A 1 3.95 40.27 1.88
CA MET A 1 4.07 38.89 1.37
C MET A 1 4.93 38.11 2.35
N LYS A 2 4.35 37.19 3.11
CA LYS A 2 5.11 36.29 3.99
C LYS A 2 5.80 35.29 3.07
N THR A 3 7.13 35.34 3.00
CA THR A 3 7.94 34.33 2.30
C THR A 3 7.79 33.02 3.06
N MET A 4 7.28 31.97 2.40
CA MET A 4 7.19 30.64 2.98
C MET A 4 8.59 30.08 3.24
N ASP A 5 8.80 29.60 4.45
CA ASP A 5 10.01 28.86 4.82
C ASP A 5 9.92 27.43 4.28
N ASP A 6 11.07 26.80 4.07
CA ASP A 6 11.19 25.46 3.51
C ASP A 6 10.64 24.44 4.54
N GLY A 7 9.36 24.03 4.43
CA GLY A 7 8.73 23.05 5.33
C GLY A 7 7.38 23.44 5.96
N GLN A 8 6.71 24.47 5.46
CA GLN A 8 5.36 24.84 5.91
C GLN A 8 4.29 24.51 4.85
N TYR A 9 3.10 24.16 5.30
CA TYR A 9 1.89 24.01 4.49
C TYR A 9 0.91 25.14 4.79
N THR A 10 0.25 25.67 3.77
CA THR A 10 -0.79 26.70 3.94
C THR A 10 -2.17 26.05 3.81
N CYS A 11 -2.98 26.21 4.86
CA CYS A 11 -4.40 25.88 4.85
C CYS A 11 -5.16 26.82 3.87
N ASP A 12 -6.39 26.46 3.47
CA ASP A 12 -7.15 27.31 2.55
C ASP A 12 -7.59 28.64 3.20
N ASP A 13 -7.72 28.67 4.53
CA ASP A 13 -7.96 29.88 5.32
C ASP A 13 -6.75 30.82 5.44
N GLY A 14 -5.57 30.40 4.96
CA GLY A 14 -4.32 31.15 5.00
C GLY A 14 -3.46 30.91 6.25
N THR A 15 -3.88 30.04 7.17
CA THR A 15 -3.08 29.57 8.31
C THR A 15 -1.89 28.75 7.80
N CYS A 16 -0.72 28.90 8.42
CA CYS A 16 0.47 28.12 8.08
C CYS A 16 0.77 27.12 9.19
N ILE A 17 0.92 25.85 8.84
CA ILE A 17 1.28 24.75 9.74
C ILE A 17 2.58 24.09 9.26
N ASN A 18 3.19 23.24 10.09
CA ASN A 18 4.33 22.43 9.65
C ASN A 18 3.86 21.40 8.59
N ILE A 19 4.67 21.13 7.57
CA ILE A 19 4.36 20.10 6.56
C ILE A 19 4.18 18.70 7.18
N ASP A 20 4.84 18.43 8.31
CA ASP A 20 4.70 17.18 9.05
C ASP A 20 3.31 17.04 9.68
N HIS A 21 2.55 18.12 9.81
CA HIS A 21 1.17 18.09 10.31
C HIS A 21 0.14 17.83 9.21
N ARG A 22 0.55 17.79 7.94
CA ARG A 22 -0.38 17.52 6.85
C ARG A 22 -0.63 16.02 6.72
N CYS A 23 -1.89 15.61 6.70
CA CYS A 23 -2.28 14.20 6.60
C CYS A 23 -1.72 13.36 7.75
N ASP A 24 -1.78 13.87 8.97
CA ASP A 24 -1.35 13.16 10.19
C ASP A 24 -2.50 12.62 11.04
N LEU A 25 -3.74 12.71 10.53
CA LEU A 25 -4.99 12.32 11.17
C LEU A 25 -5.44 13.24 12.32
N LEU A 26 -4.76 14.38 12.51
CA LEU A 26 -5.12 15.39 13.50
C LEU A 26 -5.37 16.72 12.80
N ALA A 27 -6.47 17.37 13.15
CA ALA A 27 -6.80 18.68 12.61
C ALA A 27 -5.90 19.77 13.20
N HIS A 28 -5.04 20.35 12.36
CA HIS A 28 -4.20 21.50 12.68
C HIS A 28 -4.69 22.77 12.00
N CYS A 29 -5.29 22.66 10.82
CA CYS A 29 -5.95 23.79 10.20
C CYS A 29 -7.33 24.05 10.84
N PRO A 30 -7.70 25.31 11.13
CA PRO A 30 -9.05 25.64 11.57
C PRO A 30 -10.16 25.24 10.59
N ASP A 31 -9.82 25.17 9.30
CA ASP A 31 -10.69 24.75 8.19
C ASP A 31 -10.59 23.25 7.84
N LEU A 32 -9.79 22.48 8.57
CA LEU A 32 -9.55 21.03 8.39
C LEU A 32 -8.88 20.64 7.06
N THR A 33 -8.37 21.59 6.30
CA THR A 33 -7.85 21.36 4.94
C THR A 33 -6.54 20.58 4.89
N ASP A 34 -5.82 20.49 6.01
CA ASP A 34 -4.66 19.64 6.18
C ASP A 34 -4.98 18.14 6.11
N GLU A 35 -6.20 17.75 6.44
CA GLU A 35 -6.63 16.34 6.45
C GLU A 35 -7.49 15.95 5.22
N ILE A 36 -7.58 16.84 4.23
CA ILE A 36 -8.31 16.63 2.98
C ILE A 36 -7.34 16.17 1.86
N ASN A 37 -7.81 15.24 1.02
CA ASN A 37 -7.08 14.70 -0.13
C ASN A 37 -5.73 14.02 0.24
N CYS A 38 -5.71 13.35 1.38
CA CYS A 38 -4.56 12.60 1.91
C CYS A 38 -4.42 11.19 1.32
N ASN A 39 -4.58 11.05 0.00
CA ASN A 39 -4.35 9.77 -0.67
C ASN A 39 -2.85 9.50 -0.79
N THR A 40 -2.39 8.44 -0.15
CA THR A 40 -0.97 8.03 -0.17
C THR A 40 -0.50 7.60 -1.55
N VAL A 41 -1.43 7.10 -2.38
CA VAL A 41 -1.20 6.66 -3.75
C VAL A 41 -1.97 7.55 -4.71
N LYS A 42 -1.28 8.04 -5.74
CA LYS A 42 -1.84 8.80 -6.85
C LYS A 42 -1.49 8.10 -8.16
N PRO A 43 -2.40 7.24 -8.67
CA PRO A 43 -2.31 6.72 -10.03
C PRO A 43 -2.31 7.86 -11.06
N SER A 44 -1.66 7.66 -12.22
CA SER A 44 -1.81 8.57 -13.36
C SER A 44 -3.20 8.43 -13.98
N GLU A 45 -3.65 9.42 -14.74
CA GLU A 45 -4.93 9.34 -15.47
C GLU A 45 -4.97 8.18 -16.48
N THR A 46 -3.80 7.73 -16.93
CA THR A 46 -3.61 6.59 -17.84
C THR A 46 -3.35 5.26 -17.13
N TYR A 47 -3.44 5.23 -15.79
CA TYR A 47 -3.18 4.02 -15.02
C TYR A 47 -4.29 3.00 -15.20
N ILE A 48 -3.91 1.79 -15.60
CA ILE A 48 -4.81 0.63 -15.75
C ILE A 48 -4.44 -0.35 -14.63
N TRP A 49 -5.32 -0.49 -13.64
CA TRP A 49 -5.10 -1.31 -12.45
C TRP A 49 -5.33 -2.80 -12.71
N GLU A 50 -5.95 -3.16 -13.82
CA GLU A 50 -6.18 -4.53 -14.26
C GLU A 50 -4.91 -5.17 -14.84
N LEU A 51 -3.92 -4.35 -15.22
CA LEU A 51 -2.69 -4.82 -15.87
C LEU A 51 -1.47 -4.76 -14.96
N PRO A 52 -0.60 -5.79 -14.98
CA PRO A 52 0.62 -5.79 -14.19
C PRO A 52 1.56 -4.65 -14.58
N PRO A 53 2.39 -4.17 -13.65
CA PRO A 53 3.39 -3.15 -13.94
C PRO A 53 4.36 -3.58 -15.04
N PRO A 54 4.48 -2.83 -16.15
CA PRO A 54 5.41 -3.16 -17.21
C PRO A 54 6.85 -2.93 -16.74
N LEU A 55 7.73 -3.91 -17.00
CA LEU A 55 9.17 -3.75 -16.84
C LEU A 55 9.83 -3.42 -18.18
N PRO A 56 10.92 -2.62 -18.21
CA PRO A 56 11.57 -2.20 -19.47
C PRO A 56 12.06 -3.34 -20.35
N ASP A 57 12.38 -4.48 -19.74
CA ASP A 57 12.85 -5.70 -20.41
C ASP A 57 11.70 -6.64 -20.83
N GLY A 58 10.45 -6.28 -20.50
CA GLY A 58 9.27 -7.12 -20.74
C GLY A 58 9.15 -8.31 -19.79
N SER A 59 9.98 -8.41 -18.75
CA SER A 59 9.88 -9.49 -17.77
C SER A 59 8.64 -9.35 -16.88
N PRO A 60 8.13 -10.46 -16.31
CA PRO A 60 7.03 -10.41 -15.36
C PRO A 60 7.39 -9.60 -14.11
N THR A 61 6.42 -8.88 -13.55
CA THR A 61 6.61 -8.13 -12.31
C THR A 61 7.02 -9.06 -11.17
N PRO A 62 8.17 -8.84 -10.50
CA PRO A 62 8.56 -9.67 -9.37
C PRO A 62 7.65 -9.39 -8.17
N VAL A 63 6.98 -10.44 -7.70
CA VAL A 63 6.15 -10.42 -6.49
C VAL A 63 6.81 -11.30 -5.44
N SER A 64 7.20 -10.71 -4.31
CA SER A 64 7.62 -11.48 -3.14
C SER A 64 6.40 -11.91 -2.35
N VAL A 65 6.37 -13.17 -1.94
CA VAL A 65 5.27 -13.77 -1.19
C VAL A 65 5.80 -14.18 0.18
N PHE A 66 5.11 -13.73 1.22
CA PHE A 66 5.37 -14.15 2.59
C PHE A 66 4.11 -14.72 3.20
N VAL A 67 4.19 -15.98 3.64
CA VAL A 67 3.09 -16.72 4.26
C VAL A 67 3.44 -16.93 5.72
N ASN A 68 2.50 -16.59 6.61
CA ASN A 68 2.63 -16.85 8.03
C ASN A 68 1.37 -17.57 8.54
N ILE A 69 1.50 -18.84 8.94
CA ILE A 69 0.41 -19.60 9.56
C ILE A 69 0.31 -19.15 11.01
N THR A 70 -0.82 -18.55 11.39
CA THR A 70 -1.00 -17.97 12.72
C THR A 70 -1.63 -18.93 13.71
N SER A 71 -2.50 -19.82 13.26
CA SER A 71 -3.19 -20.78 14.13
C SER A 71 -3.69 -21.98 13.34
N VAL A 72 -3.63 -23.17 13.92
CA VAL A 72 -4.34 -24.34 13.42
C VAL A 72 -5.63 -24.47 14.23
N ARG A 73 -6.77 -24.41 13.54
CA ARG A 73 -8.11 -24.40 14.16
C ARG A 73 -8.60 -25.81 14.45
N ASP A 74 -8.46 -26.70 13.48
CA ASP A 74 -8.97 -28.06 13.55
C ASP A 74 -8.16 -29.01 12.65
N VAL A 75 -8.09 -30.29 13.04
CA VAL A 75 -7.44 -31.35 12.27
C VAL A 75 -8.29 -32.62 12.40
N SER A 76 -8.86 -33.10 11.29
CA SER A 76 -9.61 -34.35 11.22
C SER A 76 -8.78 -35.43 10.51
N LEU A 77 -8.43 -36.50 11.23
CA LEU A 77 -7.75 -37.65 10.63
C LEU A 77 -8.70 -38.61 9.92
N ILE A 78 -10.01 -38.49 10.17
CA ILE A 78 -11.04 -39.32 9.51
C ILE A 78 -11.37 -38.73 8.15
N ASP A 79 -11.58 -37.41 8.11
CA ASP A 79 -11.88 -36.68 6.88
C ASP A 79 -10.62 -36.25 6.12
N LEU A 80 -9.44 -36.48 6.72
CA LEU A 80 -8.14 -36.06 6.21
C LEU A 80 -8.08 -34.56 5.89
N SER A 81 -8.67 -33.74 6.76
CA SER A 81 -8.78 -32.30 6.59
C SER A 81 -8.07 -31.50 7.68
N ILE A 82 -7.62 -30.29 7.34
CA ILE A 82 -7.02 -29.34 8.25
C ILE A 82 -7.57 -27.94 8.02
N SER A 83 -7.98 -27.27 9.09
CA SER A 83 -8.33 -25.86 9.06
C SER A 83 -7.31 -25.02 9.80
N PHE A 84 -6.86 -23.93 9.19
CA PHE A 84 -5.90 -23.02 9.78
C PHE A 84 -6.12 -21.57 9.33
N ASP A 85 -5.62 -20.65 10.14
CA ASP A 85 -5.52 -19.24 9.79
C ASP A 85 -4.12 -18.91 9.30
N MET A 86 -4.05 -18.07 8.28
CA MET A 86 -2.79 -17.55 7.78
C MET A 86 -2.89 -16.08 7.40
N ILE A 87 -1.74 -15.40 7.49
CA ILE A 87 -1.53 -14.08 6.94
C ILE A 87 -0.68 -14.23 5.69
N LEU A 88 -1.22 -13.77 4.56
CA LEU A 88 -0.49 -13.61 3.31
C LEU A 88 -0.07 -12.15 3.17
N VAL A 89 1.22 -11.93 2.97
CA VAL A 89 1.77 -10.63 2.61
C VAL A 89 2.41 -10.75 1.23
N LEU A 90 1.96 -9.91 0.30
CA LEU A 90 2.57 -9.79 -1.02
C LEU A 90 3.39 -8.51 -1.06
N THR A 91 4.43 -8.48 -1.88
CA THR A 91 5.26 -7.29 -2.04
C THR A 91 5.69 -7.14 -3.49
N TRP A 92 5.34 -6.01 -4.09
CA TRP A 92 5.81 -5.65 -5.43
C TRP A 92 6.08 -4.15 -5.52
N ARG A 93 6.67 -3.74 -6.64
CA ARG A 93 6.90 -2.34 -7.00
C ARG A 93 6.12 -2.04 -8.29
N ASP A 94 5.37 -0.94 -8.29
CA ASP A 94 4.72 -0.41 -9.48
C ASP A 94 5.33 0.95 -9.85
N PRO A 95 6.18 1.04 -10.89
CA PRO A 95 6.79 2.30 -11.31
C PRO A 95 5.79 3.34 -11.82
N ARG A 96 4.55 2.93 -12.15
CA ARG A 96 3.52 3.83 -12.69
C ARG A 96 2.83 4.67 -11.61
N LEU A 97 2.96 4.25 -10.34
CA LEU A 97 2.33 4.94 -9.23
C LEU A 97 3.23 6.04 -8.68
N THR A 98 2.61 7.18 -8.39
CA THR A 98 3.25 8.24 -7.61
C THR A 98 2.65 8.28 -6.22
N PHE A 99 3.45 8.68 -5.25
CA PHE A 99 3.05 8.63 -3.85
C PHE A 99 3.23 9.99 -3.20
N GLN A 100 2.34 10.28 -2.26
CA GLN A 100 2.26 11.56 -1.55
C GLN A 100 2.05 11.31 -0.06
N HIS A 101 2.48 12.26 0.77
CA HIS A 101 2.22 12.27 2.22
C HIS A 101 2.65 10.99 2.96
N LEU A 102 3.66 10.29 2.45
CA LEU A 102 4.13 9.06 3.08
C LEU A 102 4.84 9.35 4.39
N ARG A 103 4.42 8.63 5.42
CA ARG A 103 5.06 8.59 6.74
C ARG A 103 6.15 7.53 6.78
N ASP A 104 7.09 7.69 7.71
CA ASP A 104 8.13 6.70 7.94
C ASP A 104 7.54 5.39 8.49
N ASN A 105 6.50 5.49 9.33
CA ASN A 105 5.76 4.33 9.78
C ASN A 105 4.77 3.86 8.70
N MET A 106 4.94 2.62 8.25
CA MET A 106 4.10 1.99 7.23
C MET A 106 2.64 1.86 7.65
N ASP A 107 2.36 1.65 8.94
CA ASP A 107 0.99 1.49 9.44
C ASP A 107 0.16 2.78 9.29
N GLN A 108 0.83 3.92 9.13
CA GLN A 108 0.22 5.22 8.85
C GLN A 108 0.05 5.51 7.35
N ASN A 109 0.42 4.55 6.49
CA ASN A 109 0.31 4.66 5.04
C ASN A 109 -0.68 3.66 4.44
N PRO A 110 -1.94 3.57 4.92
CA PRO A 110 -2.93 2.73 4.28
C PRO A 110 -3.27 3.29 2.88
N VAL A 111 -3.47 2.40 1.92
CA VAL A 111 -4.12 2.74 0.66
C VAL A 111 -5.62 2.79 0.94
N ARG A 112 -6.26 3.93 0.67
CA ARG A 112 -7.70 4.09 0.88
C ARG A 112 -8.48 3.21 -0.10
N GLU A 113 -9.63 2.70 0.35
CA GLU A 113 -10.54 1.95 -0.51
C GLU A 113 -11.00 2.82 -1.69
N GLY A 114 -11.10 2.21 -2.88
CA GLY A 114 -11.47 2.90 -4.11
C GLY A 114 -10.31 3.48 -4.92
N VAL A 115 -9.08 3.53 -4.37
CA VAL A 115 -7.88 3.82 -5.17
C VAL A 115 -7.49 2.53 -5.91
N GLY A 116 -7.86 2.42 -7.18
CA GLY A 116 -7.53 1.28 -8.04
C GLY A 116 -6.02 1.13 -8.18
N VAL A 117 -5.46 0.11 -7.55
CA VAL A 117 -4.04 -0.28 -7.62
C VAL A 117 -4.01 -1.74 -8.06
N TRP A 118 -3.18 -2.05 -9.04
CA TRP A 118 -3.00 -3.43 -9.49
C TRP A 118 -2.56 -4.31 -8.33
N HIS A 119 -3.20 -5.46 -8.19
CA HIS A 119 -2.81 -6.53 -7.27
C HIS A 119 -2.66 -7.84 -8.04
N PRO A 120 -1.67 -8.67 -7.71
CA PRO A 120 -1.60 -10.02 -8.27
C PRO A 120 -2.82 -10.83 -7.80
N GLU A 121 -3.33 -11.69 -8.68
CA GLU A 121 -4.31 -12.70 -8.30
C GLU A 121 -3.62 -13.86 -7.58
N VAL A 122 -4.27 -14.37 -6.54
CA VAL A 122 -3.76 -15.48 -5.74
C VAL A 122 -4.78 -16.59 -5.75
N PHE A 123 -4.38 -17.74 -6.27
CA PHE A 123 -5.13 -18.98 -6.19
C PHE A 123 -4.48 -19.87 -5.13
N MET A 124 -5.31 -20.55 -4.35
CA MET A 124 -4.85 -21.49 -3.33
C MET A 124 -5.34 -22.87 -3.75
N GLU A 125 -4.41 -23.82 -3.74
CA GLU A 125 -4.63 -25.22 -4.07
C GLU A 125 -3.99 -26.05 -2.96
N ASP A 126 -4.48 -27.27 -2.79
CA ASP A 126 -3.87 -28.25 -1.90
C ASP A 126 -2.68 -28.98 -2.55
N GLY A 127 -2.20 -30.05 -1.92
CA GLY A 127 -1.04 -30.81 -2.39
C GLY A 127 -1.28 -31.61 -3.69
N ASP A 128 -2.53 -31.90 -4.02
CA ASP A 128 -2.95 -32.61 -5.24
C ASP A 128 -3.48 -31.68 -6.34
N GLY A 129 -3.56 -30.37 -6.06
CA GLY A 129 -4.02 -29.36 -7.01
C GLY A 129 -5.54 -29.18 -7.00
N SER A 130 -6.24 -29.74 -6.01
CA SER A 130 -7.66 -29.51 -5.80
C SER A 130 -7.88 -28.15 -5.13
N SER A 131 -9.04 -27.56 -5.41
CA SER A 131 -9.43 -26.28 -4.84
C SER A 131 -9.69 -26.41 -3.35
N VAL A 132 -9.13 -25.51 -2.56
CA VAL A 132 -9.36 -25.42 -1.11
C VAL A 132 -10.52 -24.47 -0.78
N ASP A 133 -11.17 -24.67 0.37
CA ASP A 133 -12.12 -23.69 0.88
C ASP A 133 -11.35 -22.53 1.55
N VAL A 134 -11.56 -21.32 1.04
CA VAL A 134 -10.80 -20.13 1.42
C VAL A 134 -11.75 -19.02 1.81
N GLN A 135 -11.65 -18.59 3.06
CA GLN A 135 -12.40 -17.45 3.57
C GLN A 135 -11.47 -16.27 3.85
N VAL A 136 -11.65 -15.16 3.14
CA VAL A 136 -10.97 -13.89 3.44
C VAL A 136 -11.58 -13.27 4.69
N ARG A 137 -10.76 -13.09 5.74
CA ARG A 137 -11.16 -12.47 7.01
C ARG A 137 -10.91 -10.96 7.06
N GLY A 138 -9.95 -10.48 6.28
CA GLY A 138 -9.65 -9.06 6.19
C GLY A 138 -8.52 -8.80 5.21
N ARG A 139 -8.56 -7.64 4.56
CA ARG A 139 -7.54 -7.20 3.60
C ARG A 139 -7.26 -5.72 3.80
N GLN A 140 -6.00 -5.38 3.95
CA GLN A 140 -5.55 -3.99 4.02
C GLN A 140 -4.27 -3.84 3.20
N THR A 141 -4.20 -2.80 2.37
CA THR A 141 -3.01 -2.50 1.58
C THR A 141 -2.27 -1.33 2.20
N PHE A 142 -0.96 -1.49 2.35
CA PHE A 142 -0.07 -0.46 2.86
C PHE A 142 0.99 -0.10 1.83
N VAL A 143 1.56 1.08 2.00
CA VAL A 143 2.67 1.58 1.19
C VAL A 143 3.89 1.78 2.08
N ARG A 144 5.02 1.20 1.68
CA ARG A 144 6.28 1.37 2.40
C ARG A 144 7.31 2.09 1.55
N ARG A 145 8.00 3.05 2.17
CA ARG A 145 9.18 3.70 1.64
C ARG A 145 10.39 2.75 1.69
N VAL A 146 11.10 2.56 0.58
CA VAL A 146 12.22 1.61 0.41
C VAL A 146 13.45 2.36 -0.12
N GLY A 147 13.97 3.31 0.66
CA GLY A 147 15.25 3.97 0.39
C GLY A 147 15.15 5.45 -0.03
N PRO A 148 16.28 6.06 -0.45
CA PRO A 148 16.31 7.47 -0.85
C PRO A 148 15.55 7.70 -2.18
N PRO A 149 15.15 8.96 -2.48
CA PRO A 149 14.59 9.33 -3.78
C PRO A 149 15.55 8.97 -4.93
N ASN A 150 15.01 8.63 -6.11
CA ASN A 150 15.85 8.33 -7.27
C ASN A 150 16.77 9.53 -7.62
N PRO A 151 18.10 9.33 -7.74
CA PRO A 151 19.06 10.41 -8.03
C PRO A 151 18.85 11.15 -9.37
N ASP A 152 18.14 10.55 -10.34
CA ASP A 152 17.98 11.12 -11.69
C ASP A 152 16.93 12.24 -11.80
N ILE A 153 16.26 12.62 -10.70
CA ILE A 153 15.16 13.59 -10.72
C ILE A 153 15.54 14.79 -9.85
N PRO A 154 15.46 16.04 -10.37
CA PRO A 154 15.83 17.22 -9.61
C PRO A 154 15.03 17.30 -8.30
N THR A 155 15.75 17.45 -7.20
CA THR A 155 15.31 17.48 -5.79
C THR A 155 14.36 18.64 -5.43
N ARG A 156 13.79 19.32 -6.41
CA ARG A 156 12.97 20.54 -6.24
C ARG A 156 11.46 20.31 -6.13
N LEU A 157 11.00 19.08 -5.91
CA LEU A 157 9.62 18.79 -5.53
C LEU A 157 9.58 18.27 -4.09
N LYS A 158 9.83 19.18 -3.13
CA LYS A 158 9.48 19.00 -1.71
C LYS A 158 7.97 19.21 -1.46
N GLU A 159 7.17 19.38 -2.50
CA GLU A 159 5.72 19.16 -2.44
C GLU A 159 5.42 17.73 -2.86
N GLY A 160 5.32 16.83 -1.88
CA GLY A 160 4.44 15.66 -1.89
C GLY A 160 4.47 14.69 -3.08
N ARG A 161 5.42 14.77 -4.02
CA ARG A 161 5.53 13.84 -5.16
C ARG A 161 6.94 13.29 -5.18
N GLN A 162 7.21 12.38 -4.27
CA GLN A 162 8.50 11.74 -4.17
C GLN A 162 8.48 10.40 -4.92
N SER A 163 9.26 10.33 -6.00
CA SER A 163 9.62 9.08 -6.67
C SER A 163 10.64 8.32 -5.81
N ILE A 164 10.25 7.97 -4.60
CA ILE A 164 11.02 7.07 -3.75
C ILE A 164 10.81 5.64 -4.28
N ASN A 165 11.85 4.82 -4.18
CA ASN A 165 11.69 3.37 -4.27
C ASN A 165 10.63 2.95 -3.23
N ILE A 166 9.45 2.60 -3.69
CA ILE A 166 8.31 2.30 -2.83
C ILE A 166 7.81 0.92 -3.20
N GLN A 167 7.30 0.20 -2.20
CA GLN A 167 6.71 -1.11 -2.39
C GLN A 167 5.29 -1.11 -1.80
N ILE A 168 4.42 -1.88 -2.44
CA ILE A 168 3.03 -2.08 -2.03
C ILE A 168 2.97 -3.38 -1.24
N TYR A 169 2.23 -3.35 -0.13
CA TYR A 169 2.14 -4.43 0.86
C TYR A 169 0.68 -4.71 1.22
N PRO A 170 -0.08 -5.47 0.40
CA PRO A 170 -1.34 -6.01 0.86
C PRO A 170 -1.07 -7.09 1.90
N ARG A 171 -1.73 -6.94 3.03
CA ARG A 171 -1.83 -7.92 4.09
C ARG A 171 -3.24 -8.49 4.06
N THR A 172 -3.36 -9.77 3.75
CA THR A 172 -4.65 -10.48 3.72
C THR A 172 -4.64 -11.59 4.75
N VAL A 173 -5.70 -11.63 5.55
CA VAL A 173 -5.93 -12.67 6.56
C VAL A 173 -6.91 -13.67 5.98
N TYR A 174 -6.54 -14.94 6.01
CA TYR A 174 -7.35 -16.05 5.51
C TYR A 174 -7.65 -17.03 6.63
N THR A 175 -8.83 -17.64 6.57
CA THR A 175 -9.09 -18.96 7.15
C THR A 175 -9.19 -19.94 5.99
N MET A 176 -8.39 -20.99 6.04
CA MET A 176 -8.40 -22.05 5.05
C MET A 176 -8.92 -23.35 5.65
N LEU A 177 -9.61 -24.13 4.83
CA LEU A 177 -9.92 -25.52 5.07
C LEU A 177 -9.44 -26.31 3.84
N ILE A 178 -8.50 -27.20 4.10
CA ILE A 178 -7.96 -28.17 3.14
C ILE A 178 -8.55 -29.52 3.49
#